data_AF-A0A7Y2BRL3-F1
#
_entry.id   AF-A0A7Y2BRL3-F1
#
_cell.length_a   1.000
_cell.length_b   1.000
_cell.length_c   1.000
_cell.angle_alpha   90.00
_cell.angle_beta   90.00
_cell.angle_gamma   90.00
#
_symmetry.space_group_name_H-M   'P 1'
#
loop_
_entity.id
_entity.type
_entity.pdbx_description
1 polymer ?
#
loop_
_entity_poly.entity_id
_entity_poly.type
_entity_poly.pdbx_seq_one_letter_code
_entity_poly.pdbx_strand_id
1 'polypeptide(L)'
;MRLSLSLFGPFQASLEGKNLKINSRRSQAMLAMLVLAPKATIARDRLAATLWPDRAEVQARASLRQELSSLRRTLGAEADIVKGDAACIWIDRDAVCRNYGAPG
;
A
#
# COMPACT_ATOMS: atom_id res chain seq x y z
N MET A 1 2.08 -7.03 14.58
CA MET A 1 1.75 -5.93 13.66
C MET A 1 0.65 -6.41 12.76
N ARG A 2 -0.56 -5.85 12.81
CA ARG A 2 -1.73 -6.28 12.02
C ARG A 2 -2.40 -5.06 11.39
N LEU A 3 -2.23 -4.91 10.08
CA LEU A 3 -2.85 -3.92 9.21
C LEU A 3 -4.25 -4.39 8.81
N SER A 4 -5.24 -3.54 9.05
CA SER A 4 -6.61 -3.73 8.58
C SER A 4 -6.96 -2.60 7.62
N LEU A 5 -7.52 -2.95 6.47
CA LEU A 5 -7.99 -1.97 5.49
C LEU A 5 -9.49 -2.15 5.27
N SER A 6 -10.24 -1.05 5.30
CA SER A 6 -11.59 -1.00 4.74
C SER A 6 -11.55 -0.32 3.38
N LEU A 7 -11.98 -1.05 2.35
CA LEU A 7 -12.00 -0.61 0.96
C LEU A 7 -13.43 -0.37 0.44
N PHE A 8 -14.44 -0.80 1.20
CA PHE A 8 -15.85 -0.63 0.85
C PHE A 8 -16.39 0.58 1.60
N GLY A 9 -16.48 1.71 0.91
CA GLY A 9 -16.74 3.02 1.50
C GLY A 9 -15.46 3.87 1.54
N PRO A 10 -15.38 4.87 2.42
CA PRO A 10 -14.16 5.66 2.59
C PRO A 10 -12.97 4.75 2.92
N PHE A 11 -11.83 4.99 2.29
CA PHE A 11 -10.61 4.25 2.62
C PHE A 11 -10.26 4.47 4.10
N GLN A 12 -10.16 3.37 4.84
CA GLN A 12 -9.69 3.37 6.22
C GLN A 12 -8.55 2.37 6.35
N ALA A 13 -7.51 2.77 7.06
CA ALA A 13 -6.39 1.91 7.39
C ALA A 13 -6.17 1.97 8.90
N SER A 14 -6.01 0.83 9.55
CA SER A 14 -5.59 0.79 10.94
C SER A 14 -4.49 -0.24 11.13
N LEU A 15 -3.60 0.02 12.08
CA LEU A 15 -2.51 -0.86 12.42
C LEU A 15 -2.47 -1.07 13.93
N GLU A 16 -2.60 -2.32 14.35
CA GLU A 16 -2.77 -2.66 15.77
C GLU A 16 -3.91 -1.84 16.42
N GLY A 17 -5.00 -1.64 15.68
CA GLY A 17 -6.16 -0.85 16.10
C GLY A 17 -5.98 0.67 16.04
N LYS A 18 -4.77 1.19 15.78
CA LYS A 18 -4.53 2.63 15.61
C LYS A 18 -4.85 3.07 14.19
N ASN A 19 -5.68 4.09 14.04
CA ASN A 19 -6.05 4.63 12.73
C ASN A 19 -4.84 5.30 12.05
N LEU A 20 -4.56 4.90 10.81
CA LEU A 20 -3.50 5.44 9.96
C LEU A 20 -4.11 6.43 8.97
N LYS A 21 -3.76 7.72 9.12
CA LYS A 21 -4.24 8.76 8.20
C LYS A 21 -3.37 8.82 6.95
N ILE A 22 -3.81 8.14 5.89
CA ILE A 22 -3.15 8.13 4.59
C ILE A 22 -3.88 9.09 3.65
N ASN A 23 -3.33 10.28 3.42
CA ASN A 23 -4.00 11.31 2.61
C ASN A 23 -3.82 11.12 1.11
N SER A 24 -2.72 10.49 0.67
CA SER A 24 -2.45 10.30 -0.76
C SER A 24 -3.33 9.18 -1.32
N ARG A 25 -4.15 9.51 -2.33
CA ARG A 25 -4.93 8.52 -3.08
C ARG A 25 -4.05 7.44 -3.72
N ARG A 26 -2.81 7.77 -4.12
CA ARG A 26 -1.86 6.80 -4.69
C ARG A 26 -1.32 5.85 -3.64
N SER A 27 -1.00 6.34 -2.45
CA SER A 27 -0.66 5.49 -1.30
C SER A 27 -1.82 4.57 -0.89
N GLN A 28 -3.04 5.09 -0.82
CA GLN A 28 -4.24 4.30 -0.54
C GLN A 28 -4.43 3.18 -1.57
N ALA A 29 -4.36 3.52 -2.86
CA ALA A 29 -4.46 2.56 -3.95
C ALA A 29 -3.34 1.52 -3.91
N MET A 30 -2.10 1.93 -3.63
CA MET A 30 -0.96 1.01 -3.49
C MET A 30 -1.20 -0.03 -2.39
N LEU A 31 -1.63 0.40 -1.20
CA LEU A 31 -1.94 -0.50 -0.09
C LEU A 31 -3.12 -1.42 -0.42
N ALA A 32 -4.19 -0.89 -1.01
CA ALA A 32 -5.33 -1.67 -1.44
C ALA A 32 -4.91 -2.76 -2.44
N MET A 33 -4.14 -2.40 -3.47
CA MET A 33 -3.60 -3.34 -4.45
C MET A 33 -2.76 -4.42 -3.77
N LEU A 34 -1.82 -4.04 -2.90
CA LEU A 34 -0.96 -4.98 -2.19
C LEU A 34 -1.79 -5.95 -1.34
N VAL A 35 -2.74 -5.47 -0.55
CA VAL A 35 -3.59 -6.33 0.29
C VAL A 35 -4.45 -7.29 -0.54
N LEU A 36 -4.96 -6.82 -1.69
CA LEU A 36 -5.77 -7.62 -2.61
C LEU A 36 -4.94 -8.62 -3.44
N ALA A 37 -3.64 -8.38 -3.62
CA ALA A 37 -2.80 -9.25 -4.43
C ALA A 37 -2.63 -10.65 -3.82
N PRO A 38 -2.52 -11.70 -4.66
CA PRO A 38 -2.02 -12.99 -4.21
C PRO A 38 -0.66 -12.81 -3.52
N LYS A 39 -0.51 -13.38 -2.31
CA LYS A 39 0.70 -13.27 -1.47
C LYS A 39 1.07 -11.85 -1.01
N ALA A 40 0.14 -10.90 -1.10
CA ALA A 40 0.38 -9.50 -0.74
C ALA A 40 1.62 -8.86 -1.38
N THR A 41 1.99 -9.33 -2.58
CA THR A 41 3.21 -8.96 -3.30
C THR A 41 2.88 -8.53 -4.72
N ILE A 42 3.45 -7.42 -5.19
CA ILE A 42 3.29 -6.93 -6.57
C ILE A 42 4.63 -6.45 -7.11
N ALA A 43 4.91 -6.75 -8.38
CA ALA A 43 6.05 -6.20 -9.10
C ALA A 43 6.02 -4.67 -9.14
N ARG A 44 7.17 -4.04 -8.96
CA ARG A 44 7.31 -2.57 -8.96
C ARG A 44 6.81 -1.96 -10.25
N ASP A 45 7.16 -2.55 -11.38
CA ASP A 45 6.78 -2.03 -12.69
C ASP A 45 5.26 -2.10 -12.90
N ARG A 46 4.62 -3.17 -12.39
CA ARG A 46 3.16 -3.28 -12.41
C ARG A 46 2.50 -2.23 -11.52
N LEU A 47 3.01 -2.00 -10.30
CA LEU A 47 2.51 -0.94 -9.43
C LEU A 47 2.70 0.45 -10.07
N ALA A 48 3.87 0.72 -10.64
CA ALA A 48 4.18 1.97 -11.31
C ALA A 48 3.24 2.22 -12.50
N ALA A 49 3.08 1.24 -13.39
CA ALA A 49 2.22 1.35 -14.57
C ALA A 49 0.74 1.52 -14.18
N THR A 50 0.26 0.83 -13.13
CA THR A 50 -1.14 0.93 -12.70
C THR A 50 -1.42 2.27 -12.01
N LEU A 51 -0.47 2.75 -11.19
CA LEU A 51 -0.61 3.99 -10.42
C LEU A 51 -0.24 5.23 -11.24
N TRP A 52 0.45 5.12 -12.37
CA TRP A 52 0.78 6.25 -13.23
C TRP A 52 0.71 5.85 -14.70
N PRO A 53 -0.48 5.50 -15.22
CA PRO A 53 -0.64 4.98 -16.57
C PRO A 53 -0.23 6.00 -17.66
N ASP A 54 -0.37 7.29 -17.37
CA ASP A 54 -0.07 8.36 -18.31
C ASP A 54 1.41 8.80 -18.31
N ARG A 55 2.27 8.11 -17.55
CA ARG A 55 3.69 8.45 -17.42
C ARG A 55 4.57 7.44 -18.13
N ALA A 56 5.65 7.93 -18.75
CA ALA A 56 6.71 7.07 -19.25
C ALA A 56 7.29 6.22 -18.11
N GLU A 57 7.73 5.00 -18.42
CA GLU A 57 8.12 3.99 -17.43
C GLU A 57 9.15 4.50 -16.40
N VAL A 58 10.18 5.22 -16.86
CA VAL A 58 11.21 5.81 -15.98
C VAL A 58 10.61 6.81 -14.99
N GLN A 59 9.67 7.64 -15.45
CA GLN A 59 8.99 8.62 -14.61
C GLN A 59 8.02 7.94 -13.64
N ALA A 60 7.28 6.93 -14.09
CA ALA A 60 6.38 6.14 -13.24
C ALA A 60 7.17 5.43 -12.12
N ARG A 61 8.32 4.83 -12.43
CA ARG A 61 9.22 4.24 -11.44
C ARG A 61 9.77 5.27 -10.44
N ALA A 62 10.09 6.48 -10.89
CA ALA A 62 10.52 7.56 -10.02
C ALA A 62 9.39 8.01 -9.07
N SER A 63 8.17 8.19 -9.58
CA SER A 63 6.99 8.50 -8.78
C SER A 63 6.66 7.41 -7.77
N LEU A 64 6.78 6.14 -8.15
CA LEU A 64 6.62 5.01 -7.22
C LEU A 64 7.60 5.08 -6.05
N ARG A 65 8.88 5.40 -6.31
CA ARG A 65 9.89 5.56 -5.23
C ARG A 65 9.53 6.71 -4.29
N GLN A 66 9.12 7.85 -4.83
CA GLN A 66 8.72 9.02 -4.03
C GLN A 66 7.48 8.70 -3.18
N GLU A 67 6.48 8.06 -3.78
CA GLU A 67 5.24 7.69 -3.11
C GLU A 67 5.50 6.68 -1.99
N LEU A 68 6.31 5.65 -2.23
CA LEU A 68 6.75 4.71 -1.19
C LEU A 68 7.47 5.40 -0.04
N SER A 69 8.34 6.36 -0.34
CA SER A 69 9.05 7.14 0.67
C SER A 69 8.10 7.98 1.50
N SER A 70 7.09 8.59 0.86
CA SER A 70 6.03 9.34 1.55
C SER A 70 5.19 8.44 2.44
N LEU A 71 4.74 7.30 1.91
CA LEU A 71 3.96 6.30 2.65
C LEU A 71 4.72 5.80 3.89
N ARG A 72 6.00 5.45 3.74
CA ARG A 72 6.83 5.03 4.88
C ARG A 72 6.95 6.11 5.96
N ARG A 73 7.05 7.39 5.58
CA ARG A 73 7.01 8.49 6.56
C ARG A 73 5.67 8.58 7.26
N THR A 74 4.55 8.38 6.56
CA THR A 74 3.22 8.37 7.17
C THR A 74 3.04 7.20 8.15
N LEU A 75 3.64 6.04 7.87
CA LEU A 75 3.60 4.86 8.74
C LEU A 75 4.52 5.01 9.96
N GLY A 76 5.57 5.82 9.88
CA GLY A 76 6.46 6.10 11.00
C GLY A 76 7.17 4.86 11.51
N ALA A 77 7.05 4.57 12.81
CA ALA A 77 7.62 3.38 13.46
C ALA A 77 7.15 2.06 12.84
N GLU A 78 6.05 2.10 12.08
CA GLU A 78 5.42 0.95 11.47
C GLU A 78 5.76 0.79 9.98
N ALA A 79 6.71 1.58 9.46
CA ALA A 79 7.08 1.58 8.05
C ALA A 79 7.53 0.21 7.52
N ASP A 80 8.04 -0.65 8.40
CA ASP A 80 8.52 -2.01 8.08
C ASP A 80 7.41 -2.96 7.64
N ILE A 81 6.14 -2.57 7.77
CA ILE A 81 5.03 -3.34 7.22
C ILE A 81 5.02 -3.34 5.69
N VAL A 82 5.53 -2.28 5.03
CA VAL A 82 5.66 -2.18 3.57
C VAL A 82 7.12 -2.38 3.17
N LYS A 83 7.42 -3.61 2.80
CA LYS A 83 8.76 -4.06 2.37
C LYS A 83 8.84 -4.06 0.85
N GLY A 84 10.06 -4.09 0.34
CA GLY A 84 10.29 -4.12 -1.09
C GLY A 84 11.76 -4.22 -1.42
N ASP A 85 12.06 -4.83 -2.55
CA ASP A 85 13.39 -4.92 -3.14
C ASP A 85 13.40 -4.19 -4.50
N ALA A 86 14.36 -4.55 -5.36
CA ALA A 86 14.49 -3.98 -6.70
C ALA A 86 13.37 -4.40 -7.67
N ALA A 87 12.70 -5.54 -7.42
CA ALA A 87 11.73 -6.14 -8.33
C ALA A 87 10.29 -6.03 -7.81
N CYS A 88 10.08 -6.17 -6.50
CA CYS A 88 8.78 -6.35 -5.87
C CYS A 88 8.58 -5.44 -4.66
N ILE A 89 7.32 -5.16 -4.37
CA ILE A 89 6.86 -4.54 -3.12
C ILE A 89 5.86 -5.51 -2.50
N TRP A 90 5.96 -5.71 -1.19
CA TRP A 90 5.07 -6.60 -0.47
C TRP A 90 4.72 -6.09 0.92
N ILE A 91 3.61 -6.59 1.44
CA ILE A 91 3.25 -6.47 2.85
C ILE A 91 3.41 -7.84 3.48
N ASP A 92 3.97 -7.88 4.69
CA ASP A 92 4.10 -9.12 5.45
C ASP A 92 2.71 -9.73 5.69
N ARG A 93 2.48 -10.97 5.27
CA ARG A 93 1.12 -11.53 5.17
C ARG A 93 0.50 -11.76 6.53
N ASP A 94 1.32 -12.16 7.50
CA ASP A 94 0.90 -12.33 8.90
C ASP A 94 0.58 -10.98 9.55
N ALA A 95 1.04 -9.90 8.92
CA ALA A 95 0.72 -8.55 9.29
C ALA A 95 -0.52 -7.97 8.61
N VAL A 96 -1.33 -8.75 7.88
CA VAL A 96 -2.55 -8.24 7.24
C VAL A 96 -3.79 -9.00 7.72
N CYS A 97 -4.69 -8.31 8.41
CA CYS A 97 -6.06 -8.76 8.56
C CYS A 97 -6.89 -8.28 7.37
N ARG A 98 -7.21 -9.20 6.47
CA ARG A 98 -8.15 -8.97 5.36
C ARG A 98 -9.57 -8.97 5.90
N ASN A 99 -9.97 -7.87 6.53
CA ASN A 99 -11.37 -7.71 6.92
C ASN A 99 -12.10 -6.96 5.82
N TYR A 100 -12.71 -7.70 4.89
CA TYR A 100 -13.63 -7.16 3.89
C TYR A 100 -15.00 -6.91 4.52
N GLY A 101 -15.04 -6.20 5.65
CA GLY A 101 -16.25 -5.96 6.41
C GLY A 101 -17.08 -4.86 5.78
N ALA A 102 -18.32 -5.19 5.40
CA ALA A 102 -19.40 -4.21 5.31
C ALA A 102 -19.54 -3.48 6.67
N PRO A 103 -19.95 -2.20 6.68
CA PRO A 103 -20.21 -1.50 7.93
C PRO A 103 -21.32 -2.24 8.69
N GLY A 104 -21.00 -2.70 9.90
CA GLY A 104 -21.97 -3.09 10.92
C GLY A 104 -22.19 -1.92 11.88
#